data_AF-A0A7C3C2E7-F1
#
_entry.id   AF-A0A7C3C2E7-F1
#
_cell.length_a   1.000
_cell.length_b   1.000
_cell.length_c   1.000
_cell.angle_alpha   90.00
_cell.angle_beta   90.00
_cell.angle_gamma   90.00
#
_symmetry.space_group_name_H-M   'P 1'
#
loop_
_entity.id
_entity.type
_entity.pdbx_description
1 polymer ?
#
loop_
_entity_poly.entity_id
_entity_poly.type
_entity_poly.pdbx_seq_one_letter_code
_entity_poly.pdbx_strand_id
1 'polypeptide(L)'
;MVNDKLGAFPGRIERDEWVRQAKGLAKGTGAKAAAKKPATKKAPAKKAAVKKASAKKAKAANPNEKYYAGVHKFDAKANKTVIDNIVKYCGSSLKSRDASLVACTDEKELARVAKGFCTKKLGMTSGQNELVADVCKQMKSQRLKNRVTFYYLCAKKARKMSVFK
;
A
#
# COMPACT_ATOMS: atom_id res chain seq x y z
N MET A 1 30.62 -5.46 -33.14
CA MET A 1 30.12 -6.80 -33.55
C MET A 1 29.77 -7.60 -32.31
N VAL A 2 28.48 -7.83 -32.04
CA VAL A 2 28.06 -8.77 -31.00
C VAL A 2 27.53 -10.00 -31.71
N ASN A 3 28.31 -11.07 -31.67
CA ASN A 3 27.95 -12.36 -32.22
C ASN A 3 27.02 -13.11 -31.24
N ASP A 4 25.99 -13.68 -31.85
CA ASP A 4 25.08 -14.72 -31.41
C ASP A 4 25.57 -15.71 -30.34
N LYS A 5 24.67 -16.02 -29.38
CA LYS A 5 24.28 -17.38 -28.94
C LYS A 5 23.68 -17.37 -27.52
N LEU A 6 22.36 -17.55 -27.42
CA LEU A 6 21.59 -18.26 -26.37
C LEU A 6 20.10 -17.99 -26.72
N GLY A 7 19.41 -18.81 -27.50
CA GLY A 7 19.09 -20.21 -27.23
C GLY A 7 17.60 -20.38 -27.52
N ALA A 8 17.30 -21.09 -28.61
CA ALA A 8 15.98 -21.31 -29.15
C ALA A 8 15.10 -22.12 -28.17
N PHE A 9 13.93 -21.59 -27.83
CA PHE A 9 12.88 -22.33 -27.13
C PHE A 9 11.82 -22.74 -28.18
N PRO A 10 11.63 -24.04 -28.46
CA PRO A 10 10.54 -24.47 -29.33
C PRO A 10 9.20 -24.04 -28.70
N GLY A 11 8.42 -23.23 -29.42
CA GLY A 11 7.13 -22.69 -28.98
C GLY A 11 7.12 -21.21 -28.55
N ARG A 12 8.25 -20.47 -28.62
CA ARG A 12 8.26 -19.03 -28.34
C ARG A 12 7.89 -18.24 -29.61
N ILE A 13 6.67 -17.69 -29.65
CA ILE A 13 6.25 -16.69 -30.63
C ILE A 13 7.13 -15.43 -30.46
N GLU A 14 7.77 -14.98 -31.54
CA GLU A 14 8.59 -13.77 -31.56
C GLU A 14 7.75 -12.50 -31.38
N ARG A 15 8.37 -11.45 -30.83
CA ARG A 15 7.69 -10.20 -30.43
C ARG A 15 6.96 -9.50 -31.58
N ASP A 16 7.38 -9.71 -32.82
CA ASP A 16 6.77 -9.14 -34.03
C ASP A 16 5.42 -9.79 -34.43
N GLU A 17 5.19 -11.05 -34.09
CA GLU A 17 3.93 -11.76 -34.39
C GLU A 17 2.78 -11.31 -33.47
N TRP A 18 3.07 -10.96 -32.21
CA TRP A 18 2.07 -10.44 -31.26
C TRP A 18 1.48 -9.09 -31.70
N VAL A 19 2.29 -8.24 -32.33
CA VAL A 19 1.88 -6.91 -32.81
C VAL A 19 0.88 -7.02 -33.97
N ARG A 20 1.03 -8.03 -34.85
CA ARG A 20 0.11 -8.27 -35.97
C ARG A 20 -1.27 -8.75 -35.50
N GLN A 21 -1.31 -9.59 -34.47
CA GLN A 21 -2.57 -10.12 -33.92
C GLN A 21 -3.38 -9.05 -33.17
N ALA A 22 -2.70 -8.13 -32.46
CA ALA A 22 -3.34 -7.01 -31.78
C ALA A 22 -3.98 -5.98 -32.74
N LYS A 23 -3.44 -5.82 -33.95
CA LYS A 23 -3.99 -4.90 -34.97
C LYS A 23 -5.27 -5.41 -35.64
N GLY A 24 -5.55 -6.72 -35.55
CA GLY A 24 -6.78 -7.33 -36.06
C GLY A 24 -8.01 -7.18 -35.15
N LEU A 25 -7.82 -6.95 -33.85
CA LEU A 25 -8.91 -6.80 -32.86
C LEU A 25 -9.46 -5.38 -32.74
N ALA A 26 -8.84 -4.39 -33.39
CA ALA A 26 -9.24 -2.98 -33.32
C ALA A 26 -10.18 -2.53 -34.46
N LYS A 27 -10.66 -3.43 -35.33
CA LYS A 27 -11.54 -3.06 -36.45
C LYS A 27 -12.74 -4.01 -36.57
N GLY A 28 -13.67 -3.87 -35.64
CA GLY A 28 -15.05 -4.35 -35.80
C GLY A 28 -15.94 -3.28 -36.45
N THR A 29 -16.67 -3.71 -37.48
CA THR A 29 -18.01 -3.25 -37.92
C THR A 29 -18.24 -1.77 -38.30
N GLY A 30 -18.76 -1.58 -39.52
CA GLY A 30 -18.99 -0.27 -40.15
C GLY A 30 -20.41 0.29 -40.04
N ALA A 31 -20.54 1.58 -40.35
CA ALA A 31 -21.56 2.22 -41.22
C ALA A 31 -21.39 3.76 -41.21
N LYS A 32 -21.50 4.40 -42.39
CA LYS A 32 -21.61 5.86 -42.66
C LYS A 32 -22.84 6.47 -41.93
N ALA A 33 -23.05 7.78 -41.71
CA ALA A 33 -22.75 9.03 -42.45
C ALA A 33 -22.95 10.22 -41.45
N ALA A 34 -22.17 11.31 -41.39
CA ALA A 34 -22.17 12.53 -42.23
C ALA A 34 -22.41 13.82 -41.36
N ALA A 35 -21.67 14.87 -41.74
CA ALA A 35 -21.99 16.31 -41.66
C ALA A 35 -21.63 17.17 -40.41
N LYS A 36 -20.65 18.06 -40.68
CA LYS A 36 -20.52 19.50 -40.34
C LYS A 36 -20.15 19.98 -38.91
N LYS A 37 -18.97 20.61 -38.85
CA LYS A 37 -18.50 21.62 -37.87
C LYS A 37 -19.32 22.94 -38.03
N PRO A 38 -19.42 23.85 -37.03
CA PRO A 38 -18.27 24.70 -36.65
C PRO A 38 -18.18 25.12 -35.16
N ALA A 39 -17.09 25.83 -34.87
CA ALA A 39 -16.61 26.33 -33.58
C ALA A 39 -17.56 27.29 -32.85
N THR A 40 -17.44 27.40 -31.51
CA THR A 40 -16.97 28.63 -30.81
C THR A 40 -17.13 28.59 -29.27
N LYS A 41 -16.10 29.13 -28.60
CA LYS A 41 -16.12 30.01 -27.40
C LYS A 41 -16.31 29.44 -25.98
N LYS A 42 -15.31 29.85 -25.17
CA LYS A 42 -15.34 30.44 -23.81
C LYS A 42 -15.26 29.52 -22.58
N ALA A 43 -14.26 29.86 -21.76
CA ALA A 43 -13.87 29.34 -20.46
C ALA A 43 -14.80 29.84 -19.30
N PRO A 44 -14.37 29.80 -18.03
CA PRO A 44 -14.62 28.78 -17.02
C PRO A 44 -15.58 29.26 -15.90
N ALA A 45 -16.21 28.35 -15.13
CA ALA A 45 -16.94 28.75 -13.91
C ALA A 45 -16.97 27.67 -12.82
N LYS A 46 -16.82 28.15 -11.58
CA LYS A 46 -16.67 27.47 -10.29
C LYS A 46 -18.01 27.09 -9.63
N LYS A 47 -17.88 26.34 -8.51
CA LYS A 47 -18.82 26.00 -7.41
C LYS A 47 -19.65 24.73 -7.66
N ALA A 48 -19.81 23.79 -6.72
CA ALA A 48 -19.76 23.86 -5.25
C ALA A 48 -19.02 22.63 -4.69
N ALA A 49 -18.09 22.73 -3.73
CA ALA A 49 -18.35 22.96 -2.30
C ALA A 49 -19.48 22.09 -1.73
N VAL A 50 -19.18 20.85 -1.35
CA VAL A 50 -19.93 20.15 -0.30
C VAL A 50 -19.00 19.93 0.90
N LYS A 51 -19.19 20.78 1.91
CA LYS A 51 -18.82 20.47 3.28
C LYS A 51 -19.70 19.30 3.73
N LYS A 52 -19.11 18.25 4.32
CA LYS A 52 -19.82 17.47 5.33
C LYS A 52 -18.93 17.36 6.56
N ALA A 53 -19.11 18.33 7.44
CA ALA A 53 -18.69 18.21 8.83
C ALA A 53 -19.50 17.07 9.47
N SER A 54 -18.80 16.28 10.29
CA SER A 54 -19.29 15.61 11.50
C SER A 54 -20.64 14.85 11.42
N ALA A 55 -20.55 13.53 11.25
CA ALA A 55 -21.54 12.61 11.80
C ALA A 55 -20.83 11.68 12.80
N LYS A 56 -21.06 11.98 14.08
CA LYS A 56 -20.78 11.15 15.26
C LYS A 56 -21.42 9.78 15.04
N LYS A 57 -20.63 8.74 14.74
CA LYS A 57 -21.08 7.35 14.87
C LYS A 57 -20.67 6.84 16.24
N ALA A 58 -21.64 6.79 17.13
CA ALA A 58 -21.50 6.16 18.44
C ALA A 58 -21.08 4.69 18.28
N LYS A 59 -19.97 4.35 18.95
CA LYS A 59 -19.64 3.07 19.60
C LYS A 59 -20.17 1.80 18.90
N ALA A 60 -19.61 1.49 17.75
CA ALA A 60 -19.62 0.12 17.26
C ALA A 60 -18.59 -0.69 18.08
N ALA A 61 -18.97 -1.88 18.56
CA ALA A 61 -18.04 -2.85 19.12
C ALA A 61 -16.79 -2.89 18.23
N ASN A 62 -15.64 -2.55 18.81
CA ASN A 62 -14.50 -2.13 18.01
C ASN A 62 -14.00 -3.33 17.20
N PRO A 63 -14.12 -3.35 15.86
CA PRO A 63 -13.64 -4.47 15.05
C PRO A 63 -12.11 -4.65 15.14
N ASN A 64 -11.44 -3.69 15.77
CA ASN A 64 -10.00 -3.63 15.95
C ASN A 64 -9.52 -4.17 17.31
N GLU A 65 -10.40 -4.80 18.10
CA GLU A 65 -10.09 -5.28 19.44
C GLU A 65 -8.86 -6.19 19.51
N LYS A 66 -8.76 -7.11 18.54
CA LYS A 66 -7.61 -8.01 18.38
C LYS A 66 -6.28 -7.25 18.23
N TYR A 67 -6.28 -6.05 17.64
CA TYR A 67 -5.09 -5.24 17.47
C TYR A 67 -4.73 -4.48 18.75
N TYR A 68 -5.72 -3.99 19.51
CA TYR A 68 -5.46 -3.35 20.80
C TYR A 68 -4.82 -4.31 21.79
N ALA A 69 -5.34 -5.55 21.89
CA ALA A 69 -4.75 -6.57 22.76
C ALA A 69 -3.29 -6.86 22.39
N GLY A 70 -2.99 -6.96 21.09
CA GLY A 70 -1.63 -7.15 20.61
C GLY A 70 -0.69 -5.99 20.95
N VAL A 71 -1.16 -4.75 20.79
CA VAL A 71 -0.36 -3.55 21.14
C VAL A 71 -0.19 -3.39 22.65
N HIS A 72 -1.23 -3.61 23.44
CA HIS A 72 -1.22 -3.46 24.89
C HIS A 72 -0.26 -4.43 25.59
N LYS A 73 0.03 -5.59 24.98
CA LYS A 73 1.09 -6.50 25.45
C LYS A 73 2.49 -5.86 25.49
N PHE A 74 2.74 -4.87 24.62
CA PHE A 74 4.01 -4.15 24.57
C PHE A 74 3.91 -2.73 25.16
N ASP A 75 2.71 -2.16 25.13
CA ASP A 75 2.46 -0.80 25.61
C ASP A 75 1.03 -0.62 26.10
N ALA A 76 0.82 -0.77 27.40
CA ALA A 76 -0.49 -0.61 28.03
C ALA A 76 -1.06 0.82 27.93
N LYS A 77 -0.21 1.83 27.66
CA LYS A 77 -0.63 3.24 27.53
C LYS A 77 -0.98 3.63 26.10
N ALA A 78 -1.04 2.67 25.18
CA ALA A 78 -1.31 2.95 23.77
C ALA A 78 -2.69 3.56 23.56
N ASN A 79 -2.75 4.66 22.80
CA ASN A 79 -4.01 5.33 22.49
C ASN A 79 -4.77 4.56 21.38
N LYS A 80 -6.04 4.23 21.64
CA LYS A 80 -6.92 3.52 20.69
C LYS A 80 -7.03 4.24 19.34
N THR A 81 -7.13 5.56 19.33
CA THR A 81 -7.22 6.38 18.10
C THR A 81 -6.00 6.19 17.22
N VAL A 82 -4.81 6.14 17.82
CA VAL A 82 -3.56 5.92 17.09
C VAL A 82 -3.56 4.53 16.46
N ILE A 83 -3.98 3.52 17.21
CA ILE A 83 -4.07 2.15 16.71
C ILE A 83 -5.09 2.06 15.57
N ASP A 84 -6.24 2.71 15.67
CA ASP A 84 -7.25 2.77 14.60
C ASP A 84 -6.72 3.43 13.33
N ASN A 85 -5.95 4.51 13.46
CA ASN A 85 -5.33 5.17 12.32
C ASN A 85 -4.26 4.29 11.65
N ILE A 86 -3.52 3.50 12.43
CA ILE A 86 -2.59 2.50 11.89
C ILE A 86 -3.36 1.39 11.17
N VAL A 87 -4.46 0.88 11.75
CA VAL A 87 -5.31 -0.13 11.11
C VAL A 87 -5.85 0.38 9.78
N LYS A 88 -6.34 1.63 9.74
CA LYS A 88 -6.80 2.29 8.50
C LYS A 88 -5.67 2.39 7.46
N TYR A 89 -4.46 2.75 7.91
CA TYR A 89 -3.29 2.82 7.04
C TYR A 89 -2.91 1.44 6.46
N CYS A 90 -2.97 0.38 7.27
CA CYS A 90 -2.69 -0.97 6.81
C CYS A 90 -3.73 -1.48 5.79
N GLY A 91 -5.00 -1.07 5.91
CA GLY A 91 -6.02 -1.24 4.87
C GLY A 91 -6.07 -2.64 4.26
N SER A 92 -5.70 -2.76 2.98
CA SER A 92 -5.71 -4.03 2.24
C SER A 92 -4.71 -5.06 2.76
N SER A 93 -3.61 -4.64 3.39
CA SER A 93 -2.62 -5.57 3.96
C SER A 93 -3.20 -6.40 5.11
N LEU A 94 -4.32 -6.01 5.70
CA LEU A 94 -4.96 -6.79 6.77
C LEU A 94 -5.94 -7.85 6.25
N LYS A 95 -6.23 -7.87 4.94
CA LYS A 95 -7.21 -8.77 4.33
C LYS A 95 -6.66 -10.18 4.10
N SER A 96 -5.36 -10.31 3.86
CA SER A 96 -4.69 -11.61 3.73
C SER A 96 -3.85 -11.93 4.96
N ARG A 97 -3.73 -13.23 5.27
CA ARG A 97 -2.96 -13.69 6.43
C ARG A 97 -1.50 -13.26 6.32
N ASP A 98 -0.87 -13.51 5.19
CA ASP A 98 0.58 -13.26 5.03
C ASP A 98 0.90 -11.77 5.03
N ALA A 99 0.07 -10.93 4.40
CA ALA A 99 0.29 -9.48 4.41
C ALA A 99 0.02 -8.86 5.79
N SER A 100 -0.86 -9.47 6.60
CA SER A 100 -1.17 -8.99 7.95
C SER A 100 -0.05 -9.26 8.96
N LEU A 101 0.95 -10.04 8.56
CA LEU A 101 2.10 -10.43 9.36
C LEU A 101 3.38 -9.82 8.79
N VAL A 102 4.41 -9.74 9.64
CA VAL A 102 5.76 -9.31 9.25
C VAL A 102 6.73 -10.45 9.47
N ALA A 103 7.33 -10.94 8.37
CA ALA A 103 8.35 -11.98 8.40
C ALA A 103 9.71 -11.36 8.72
N CYS A 104 10.10 -11.40 9.99
CA CYS A 104 11.40 -10.87 10.43
C CYS A 104 12.62 -11.70 10.00
N THR A 105 12.39 -12.89 9.44
CA THR A 105 13.44 -13.77 8.91
C THR A 105 13.74 -13.48 7.44
N ASP A 106 12.87 -12.75 6.75
CA ASP A 106 13.07 -12.40 5.34
C ASP A 106 13.59 -10.97 5.23
N GLU A 107 14.85 -10.84 4.83
CA GLU A 107 15.52 -9.55 4.65
C GLU A 107 14.83 -8.66 3.61
N LYS A 108 14.23 -9.26 2.56
CA LYS A 108 13.51 -8.51 1.53
C LYS A 108 12.25 -7.87 2.10
N GLU A 109 11.55 -8.59 2.99
CA GLU A 109 10.38 -8.05 3.69
C GLU A 109 10.79 -6.91 4.64
N LEU A 110 11.89 -7.05 5.37
CA LEU A 110 12.43 -6.00 6.23
C LEU A 110 12.78 -4.74 5.42
N ALA A 111 13.45 -4.90 4.29
CA ALA A 111 13.80 -3.79 3.40
C ALA A 111 12.55 -3.11 2.81
N ARG A 112 11.51 -3.88 2.47
CA ARG A 112 10.23 -3.33 1.99
C ARG A 112 9.51 -2.56 3.08
N VAL A 113 9.52 -3.05 4.32
CA VAL A 113 8.94 -2.34 5.47
C VAL A 113 9.72 -1.06 5.78
N ALA A 114 11.05 -1.12 5.77
CA ALA A 114 11.91 0.04 5.97
C ALA A 114 11.63 1.12 4.91
N LYS A 115 11.70 0.76 3.63
CA LYS A 115 11.46 1.70 2.52
C LYS A 115 10.01 2.20 2.45
N GLY A 116 9.05 1.31 2.65
CA GLY A 116 7.62 1.63 2.50
C GLY A 116 7.05 2.35 3.71
N PHE A 117 7.34 1.88 4.92
CA PHE A 117 6.81 2.45 6.15
C PHE A 117 7.74 3.48 6.77
N CYS A 118 8.97 3.10 7.10
CA CYS A 118 9.88 4.01 7.81
C CYS A 118 10.29 5.20 6.95
N THR A 119 10.61 5.00 5.66
CA THR A 119 10.97 6.11 4.78
C THR A 119 9.73 6.90 4.34
N LYS A 120 8.73 6.28 3.69
CA LYS A 120 7.60 7.06 3.12
C LYS A 120 6.59 7.55 4.16
N LYS A 121 6.24 6.72 5.15
CA LYS A 121 5.18 7.07 6.11
C LYS A 121 5.74 7.81 7.32
N LEU A 122 6.85 7.36 7.89
CA LEU A 122 7.49 8.04 9.00
C LEU A 122 8.46 9.15 8.54
N GLY A 123 8.88 9.21 7.28
CA GLY A 123 9.81 10.24 6.82
C GLY A 123 11.22 10.08 7.43
N MET A 124 11.66 8.85 7.72
CA MET A 124 13.03 8.59 8.18
C MET A 124 13.99 8.55 6.99
N THR A 125 15.11 9.25 7.10
CA THR A 125 16.15 9.31 6.06
C THR A 125 17.25 8.27 6.26
N SER A 126 17.60 7.95 7.50
CA SER A 126 18.59 6.93 7.87
C SER A 126 18.12 6.04 9.03
N GLY A 127 18.80 4.92 9.26
CA GLY A 127 18.54 4.00 10.40
C GLY A 127 17.26 3.18 10.29
N GLN A 128 16.62 3.11 9.12
CA GLN A 128 15.34 2.41 8.97
C GLN A 128 15.48 0.90 9.23
N ASN A 129 16.53 0.28 8.67
CA ASN A 129 16.75 -1.16 8.81
C ASN A 129 17.06 -1.55 10.25
N GLU A 130 17.87 -0.77 10.96
CA GLU A 130 18.19 -1.00 12.38
C GLU A 130 16.95 -0.91 13.26
N LEU A 131 16.13 0.13 13.05
CA LEU A 131 14.87 0.30 13.78
C LEU A 131 13.92 -0.89 13.55
N VAL A 132 13.78 -1.33 12.30
CA VAL A 132 12.92 -2.49 11.95
C VAL A 132 13.49 -3.77 12.57
N ALA A 133 14.80 -3.98 12.51
CA ALA A 133 15.47 -5.13 13.12
C ALA A 133 15.29 -5.14 14.65
N ASP A 134 15.39 -3.99 15.30
CA ASP A 134 15.19 -3.87 16.75
C ASP A 134 13.74 -4.09 17.18
N VAL A 135 12.76 -3.70 16.35
CA VAL A 135 11.35 -4.08 16.60
C VAL A 135 11.16 -5.58 16.38
N CYS A 136 11.81 -6.18 15.38
CA CYS A 136 11.81 -7.62 15.19
C CYS A 136 12.35 -8.40 16.40
N LYS A 137 13.45 -7.92 17.00
CA LYS A 137 14.00 -8.47 18.25
C LYS A 137 13.02 -8.32 19.41
N GLN A 138 12.39 -7.15 19.55
CA GLN A 138 11.41 -6.90 20.61
C GLN A 138 10.19 -7.83 20.51
N MET A 139 9.72 -8.11 19.29
CA MET A 139 8.59 -9.01 19.05
C MET A 139 9.00 -10.49 18.90
N LYS A 140 10.23 -10.88 19.26
CA LYS A 140 10.74 -12.26 19.09
C LYS A 140 9.89 -13.30 19.83
N SER A 141 9.32 -12.94 20.98
CA SER A 141 8.40 -13.79 21.75
C SER A 141 7.12 -14.15 20.95
N GLN A 142 6.69 -13.31 20.01
CA GLN A 142 5.50 -13.57 19.21
C GLN A 142 5.87 -14.36 17.95
N ARG A 143 5.32 -15.57 17.83
CA ARG A 143 5.44 -16.39 16.61
C ARG A 143 4.89 -15.63 15.40
N LEU A 144 3.69 -15.06 15.56
CA LEU A 144 3.01 -14.29 14.53
C LEU A 144 3.11 -12.79 14.87
N LYS A 145 3.89 -12.05 14.08
CA LYS A 145 4.14 -10.63 14.30
C LYS A 145 3.12 -9.82 13.52
N ASN A 146 2.07 -9.38 14.19
CA ASN A 146 1.01 -8.61 13.56
C ASN A 146 1.53 -7.25 13.06
N ARG A 147 1.24 -6.91 11.81
CA ARG A 147 1.73 -5.70 11.14
C ARG A 147 1.29 -4.41 11.84
N VAL A 148 0.09 -4.39 12.44
CA VAL A 148 -0.42 -3.21 13.19
C VAL A 148 0.43 -2.96 14.43
N THR A 149 0.67 -4.02 15.23
CA THR A 149 1.53 -3.94 16.41
C THR A 149 2.96 -3.57 16.03
N PHE A 150 3.47 -4.14 14.93
CA PHE A 150 4.79 -3.83 14.42
C PHE A 150 4.93 -2.34 14.06
N TYR A 151 3.98 -1.78 13.30
CA TYR A 151 3.99 -0.38 12.90
C TYR A 151 3.83 0.59 14.08
N TYR A 152 3.02 0.22 15.07
CA TYR A 152 2.93 0.98 16.31
C TYR A 152 4.29 1.07 17.01
N LEU A 153 4.98 -0.06 17.18
CA LEU A 153 6.29 -0.09 17.84
C LEU A 153 7.37 0.66 17.06
N CYS A 154 7.37 0.55 15.72
CA CYS A 154 8.27 1.34 14.87
C CYS A 154 8.03 2.85 15.06
N ALA A 155 6.77 3.29 15.01
CA ALA A 155 6.43 4.71 15.20
C ALA A 155 6.79 5.21 16.61
N LYS A 156 6.62 4.36 17.64
CA LYS A 156 6.99 4.66 19.03
C LYS A 156 8.50 4.81 19.18
N LYS A 157 9.29 3.85 18.70
CA LYS A 157 10.76 3.91 18.75
C LYS A 157 11.32 5.09 17.96
N ALA A 158 10.73 5.40 16.81
CA ALA A 158 11.13 6.55 16.00
C ALA A 158 10.70 7.90 16.59
N ARG A 159 9.92 7.93 17.68
CA ARG A 159 9.26 9.12 18.25
C ARG A 159 8.40 9.89 17.24
N LYS A 160 7.85 9.18 16.24
CA LYS A 160 7.02 9.74 15.16
C LYS A 160 5.55 9.34 15.27
N MET A 161 5.08 9.19 16.51
CA MET A 161 3.68 8.89 16.83
C MET A 161 2.71 9.99 16.38
N SER A 162 3.20 11.21 16.14
CA SER A 162 2.44 12.33 15.59
C SER A 162 1.83 12.04 14.22
N VAL A 163 2.43 11.15 13.42
CA VAL A 163 1.93 10.76 12.09
C VAL A 163 0.56 10.07 12.15
N PHE A 164 0.19 9.52 13.31
CA PHE A 164 -1.03 8.73 13.51
C PHE A 164 -2.00 9.33 14.54
N LYS A 165 -1.81 10.60 14.94
CA LYS A 165 -2.76 11.32 15.80
C LYS A 165 -4.03 11.67 15.04
#